data_AF-A0A4Q3BUY9-F1
#
_entry.id   AF-A0A4Q3BUY9-F1
#
_cell.length_a   1.000
_cell.length_b   1.000
_cell.length_c   1.000
_cell.angle_alpha   90.00
_cell.angle_beta   90.00
_cell.angle_gamma   90.00
#
_symmetry.space_group_name_H-M   'P 1'
#
loop_
_entity.id
_entity.type
_entity.pdbx_description
1 polymer ?
#
loop_
_entity_poly.entity_id
_entity_poly.type
_entity_poly.pdbx_seq_one_letter_code
_entity_poly.pdbx_strand_id
1 'polypeptide(L)'
;AQSRMTYISGARDDVYPEVFERPLPERVRGLFDATPRQVDIAVDGGAADPASVMARLRAVGIEQVLAVRLSDPALPFAVVKVLVPGLENPDGARRQRLGGRAVTRALFG
;
A
#
# COMPACT_ATOMS: atom_id res chain seq x y z
N ALA A 1 -2.77 15.81 3.67
CA ALA A 1 -3.46 16.47 4.80
C ALA A 1 -3.69 15.51 5.97
N GLN A 2 -4.27 14.31 5.74
CA GLN A 2 -4.60 13.36 6.82
C GLN A 2 -3.42 12.98 7.72
N SER A 3 -2.25 12.64 7.19
CA SER A 3 -1.08 12.24 8.01
C SER A 3 -0.64 13.30 9.01
N ARG A 4 -0.57 14.59 8.60
CA ARG A 4 -0.20 15.70 9.48
C ARG A 4 -1.29 15.98 10.52
N MET A 5 -2.56 15.88 10.12
CA MET A 5 -3.69 16.09 11.03
C MET A 5 -3.73 15.04 12.15
N THR A 6 -3.58 13.75 11.80
CA THR A 6 -3.57 12.65 12.78
C THR A 6 -2.42 12.79 13.78
N TYR A 7 -1.27 13.33 13.36
CA TYR A 7 -0.16 13.63 14.26
C TYR A 7 -0.48 14.80 15.20
N ILE A 8 -0.91 15.94 14.65
CA ILE A 8 -1.17 17.17 15.42
C ILE A 8 -2.25 16.95 16.48
N SER A 9 -3.27 16.15 16.16
CA SER A 9 -4.37 15.87 17.08
C SER A 9 -4.01 14.87 18.19
N GLY A 10 -2.82 14.25 18.15
CA GLY A 10 -2.42 13.22 19.11
C GLY A 10 -3.32 11.98 19.11
N ALA A 11 -4.03 11.71 18.01
CA ALA A 11 -5.07 10.67 17.98
C ALA A 11 -4.52 9.24 17.85
N ARG A 12 -3.19 9.08 17.88
CA ARG A 12 -2.50 7.80 17.74
C ARG A 12 -1.45 7.64 18.83
N ASP A 13 -1.56 6.53 19.56
CA ASP A 13 -0.61 6.18 20.63
C ASP A 13 0.73 5.66 20.10
N ASP A 14 0.84 5.39 18.79
CA ASP A 14 2.02 4.79 18.15
C ASP A 14 2.86 5.78 17.33
N VAL A 15 2.62 7.09 17.47
CA VAL A 15 3.38 8.14 16.76
C VAL A 15 4.02 9.07 17.77
N TYR A 16 5.32 8.87 18.01
CA TYR A 16 6.10 9.65 18.98
C TYR A 16 6.93 10.75 18.30
N PRO A 17 7.20 11.89 18.97
CA PRO A 17 7.99 13.00 18.41
C PRO A 17 9.36 12.57 17.87
N GLU A 18 10.01 11.60 18.52
CA GLU A 18 11.34 11.07 18.18
C GLU A 18 11.36 10.39 16.81
N VAL A 19 10.20 10.02 16.24
CA VAL A 19 10.10 9.50 14.87
C VAL A 19 10.49 10.58 13.85
N PHE A 20 10.21 11.85 14.14
CA PHE A 20 10.48 12.98 13.24
C PHE A 20 11.91 13.51 13.35
N GLU A 21 12.61 13.19 14.44
CA GLU A 21 14.02 13.58 14.64
C GLU A 21 15.00 12.62 13.95
N ARG A 22 14.52 11.43 13.54
CA ARG A 22 15.35 10.44 12.87
C ARG A 22 15.73 10.92 11.46
N PRO A 23 17.02 10.82 11.09
CA PRO A 23 17.45 11.09 9.73
C PRO A 23 16.70 10.19 8.75
N LEU A 24 16.21 10.78 7.66
CA LEU A 24 15.56 10.01 6.60
C LEU A 24 16.56 9.02 5.96
N PRO A 25 16.15 7.78 5.69
CA PRO A 25 16.96 6.85 4.91
C PRO A 25 17.40 7.48 3.60
N GLU A 26 18.63 7.20 3.16
CA GLU A 26 19.22 7.82 1.95
C GLU A 26 18.34 7.66 0.71
N ARG A 27 17.76 6.47 0.53
CA ARG A 27 16.79 6.20 -0.54
C ARG A 27 15.60 7.16 -0.54
N VAL A 28 15.08 7.53 0.64
CA VAL A 28 13.96 8.47 0.77
C VAL A 28 14.43 9.90 0.53
N ARG A 29 15.65 10.26 0.98
CA ARG A 29 16.25 11.57 0.69
C ARG A 29 16.43 11.79 -0.81
N GLY A 30 16.87 10.77 -1.55
CA GLY A 30 17.01 10.86 -3.01
C GLY A 30 15.68 11.05 -3.77
N LEU A 31 14.53 10.78 -3.15
CA LEU A 31 13.22 11.09 -3.77
C LEU A 31 12.98 12.60 -3.92
N PHE A 32 13.68 13.43 -3.14
CA PHE A 32 13.58 14.89 -3.25
C PHE A 32 14.29 15.45 -4.49
N ASP A 33 15.20 14.69 -5.08
CA ASP A 33 15.91 15.07 -6.31
C ASP A 33 15.08 14.76 -7.58
N ALA A 34 13.84 14.28 -7.42
CA ALA A 34 12.97 13.92 -8.53
C ALA A 34 12.64 15.15 -9.41
N THR A 35 12.90 15.05 -10.71
CA THR A 35 12.50 16.07 -11.68
C THR A 35 11.03 15.90 -12.06
N PRO A 36 10.20 16.96 -11.97
CA PRO A 36 8.81 16.90 -12.40
C PRO A 36 8.69 16.48 -13.86
N ARG A 37 7.75 15.58 -14.15
CA ARG A 37 7.40 15.17 -15.50
C ARG A 37 5.90 15.21 -15.64
N GLN A 38 5.42 15.72 -16.76
CA GLN A 38 4.02 15.56 -17.11
C GLN A 38 3.77 14.07 -17.37
N VAL A 39 2.84 13.50 -16.62
CA VAL A 39 2.38 12.13 -16.78
C VAL A 39 0.87 12.23 -16.93
N ASP A 40 0.36 11.75 -18.06
CA ASP A 40 -1.08 11.63 -18.26
C ASP A 40 -1.59 10.47 -17.40
N ILE A 41 -2.07 10.80 -16.21
CA ILE A 41 -2.72 9.83 -15.35
C ILE A 41 -4.18 9.77 -15.79
N ALA A 42 -4.58 8.64 -16.37
CA ALA A 42 -6.00 8.35 -16.58
C ALA A 42 -6.67 8.25 -15.19
N VAL A 43 -7.26 9.35 -14.75
CA VAL A 43 -8.13 9.35 -13.58
C VAL A 43 -9.49 8.94 -14.08
N ASP A 44 -9.79 7.64 -14.04
CA ASP A 44 -11.18 7.20 -14.11
C ASP A 44 -11.86 7.83 -12.88
N GLY A 45 -12.68 8.87 -13.11
CA GLY A 45 -13.35 9.63 -12.04
C GLY A 45 -14.40 8.83 -11.24
N GLY A 46 -14.50 7.52 -11.49
CA GLY A 46 -15.35 6.59 -10.77
C GLY A 46 -14.55 5.64 -9.89
N ALA A 47 -15.25 4.93 -9.00
CA ALA A 47 -14.64 3.82 -8.27
C ALA A 47 -14.04 2.83 -9.29
N ALA A 48 -12.75 2.51 -9.16
CA ALA A 48 -12.10 1.55 -10.03
C ALA A 48 -12.90 0.25 -10.01
N ASP A 49 -13.41 -0.16 -11.17
CA ASP A 49 -14.13 -1.40 -11.32
C ASP A 49 -13.25 -2.56 -10.80
N PRO A 50 -13.71 -3.34 -9.82
CA PRO A 50 -12.97 -4.50 -9.32
C PRO A 50 -12.51 -5.43 -10.44
N ALA A 51 -13.29 -5.57 -11.52
CA ALA A 51 -12.90 -6.43 -12.65
C ALA A 51 -11.63 -5.92 -13.36
N SER A 52 -11.50 -4.60 -13.55
CA SER A 52 -10.29 -3.96 -14.10
C SER A 52 -9.07 -4.18 -13.21
N VAL A 53 -9.23 -4.06 -11.88
CA VAL A 53 -8.15 -4.34 -10.92
C VAL A 53 -7.72 -5.80 -11.01
N MET A 54 -8.66 -6.73 -11.05
CA MET A 54 -8.37 -8.17 -11.16
C MET A 54 -7.67 -8.51 -12.49
N ALA A 55 -8.08 -7.89 -13.60
CA ALA A 55 -7.42 -8.07 -14.90
C ALA A 55 -5.97 -7.60 -14.86
N ARG A 56 -5.68 -6.46 -14.23
CA ARG A 56 -4.32 -5.94 -14.07
C ARG A 56 -3.45 -6.82 -13.18
N LEU A 57 -4.01 -7.41 -12.12
CA LEU A 57 -3.29 -8.36 -11.26
C LEU A 57 -2.91 -9.63 -12.02
N ARG A 58 -3.84 -10.23 -12.78
CA ARG A 58 -3.58 -11.41 -13.62
C ARG A 58 -2.56 -11.14 -14.70
N ALA A 59 -2.61 -9.97 -15.34
CA ALA A 59 -1.65 -9.58 -16.38
C ALA A 59 -0.18 -9.56 -15.89
N VAL A 60 0.05 -9.46 -14.58
CA VAL A 60 1.39 -9.53 -13.96
C VAL A 60 1.65 -10.83 -13.20
N GLY A 61 0.82 -11.87 -13.43
CA GLY A 61 0.95 -13.21 -12.85
C GLY A 61 0.47 -13.34 -11.40
N ILE A 62 -0.33 -12.38 -10.90
CA ILE A 62 -0.99 -12.50 -9.60
C ILE A 62 -2.38 -13.12 -9.81
N GLU A 63 -2.48 -14.42 -9.53
CA GLU A 63 -3.70 -15.19 -9.79
C GLU A 63 -4.64 -15.31 -8.60
N GLN A 64 -4.18 -14.99 -7.38
CA GLN A 64 -4.94 -15.21 -6.15
C GLN A 64 -5.28 -13.90 -5.44
N VAL A 65 -6.57 -13.68 -5.24
CA VAL A 65 -7.15 -12.63 -4.40
C VAL A 65 -8.22 -13.27 -3.53
N LEU A 66 -8.07 -13.17 -2.21
CA LEU A 66 -8.98 -13.73 -1.23
C LEU A 66 -9.67 -12.59 -0.49
N ALA A 67 -11.00 -12.60 -0.44
CA ALA A 67 -11.76 -11.64 0.34
C ALA A 67 -12.41 -12.34 1.54
N VAL A 68 -12.02 -11.94 2.74
CA VAL A 68 -12.55 -12.48 4.00
C VAL A 68 -13.46 -11.42 4.61
N ARG A 69 -14.76 -11.71 4.70
CA ARG A 69 -15.70 -10.82 5.41
C ARG A 69 -15.42 -10.85 6.90
N LEU A 70 -15.29 -9.66 7.48
CA LEU A 70 -15.09 -9.45 8.92
C LEU A 70 -16.33 -8.87 9.61
N SER A 71 -17.21 -8.20 8.86
CA SER A 71 -18.46 -7.66 9.41
C SER A 71 -19.52 -8.74 9.56
N ASP A 72 -20.36 -8.58 10.59
CA ASP A 72 -21.59 -9.34 10.74
C ASP A 72 -22.55 -9.06 9.55
N PRO A 73 -23.15 -10.08 8.92
CA PRO A 73 -24.13 -9.88 7.84
C PRO A 73 -25.36 -9.05 8.20
N ALA A 74 -25.70 -8.91 9.48
CA ALA A 74 -26.82 -8.11 9.95
C ALA A 74 -26.53 -6.60 9.96
N LEU A 75 -25.27 -6.18 9.82
CA LEU A 75 -24.90 -4.77 9.81
C LEU A 75 -25.18 -4.13 8.44
N PRO A 76 -25.52 -2.83 8.40
CA PRO A 76 -25.82 -2.13 7.14
C PRO A 76 -24.55 -1.77 6.33
N PHE A 77 -23.41 -2.38 6.64
CA PHE A 77 -22.13 -2.16 5.96
C PHE A 77 -21.28 -3.42 5.95
N ALA A 78 -20.41 -3.54 4.95
CA ALA A 78 -19.47 -4.65 4.81
C ALA A 78 -18.05 -4.22 5.16
N VAL A 79 -17.38 -5.01 6.00
CA VAL A 79 -15.93 -4.91 6.25
C VAL A 79 -15.28 -6.17 5.73
N VAL A 80 -14.27 -6.02 4.88
CA VAL A 80 -13.55 -7.15 4.28
C VAL A 80 -12.05 -6.98 4.48
N LYS A 81 -11.38 -8.09 4.76
CA LYS A 81 -9.93 -8.20 4.64
C LYS A 81 -9.60 -8.86 3.32
N VAL A 82 -8.95 -8.11 2.44
CA VAL A 82 -8.46 -8.62 1.16
C VAL A 82 -7.02 -9.07 1.34
N LEU A 83 -6.74 -10.32 0.94
CA LEU A 83 -5.42 -10.92 0.94
C LEU A 83 -5.02 -11.18 -0.51
N VAL A 84 -3.87 -10.67 -0.92
CA VAL A 84 -3.32 -10.86 -2.26
C VAL A 84 -1.89 -11.38 -2.11
N PRO A 85 -1.68 -12.70 -2.00
CA PRO A 85 -0.37 -13.28 -1.68
C PRO A 85 0.75 -12.91 -2.67
N GLY A 86 0.38 -12.60 -3.93
CA GLY A 86 1.34 -12.16 -4.96
C GLY A 86 1.74 -10.69 -4.90
N LEU A 87 1.21 -9.90 -3.94
CA LEU A 87 1.65 -8.53 -3.69
C LEU A 87 2.69 -8.47 -2.57
N GLU A 88 3.58 -7.49 -2.68
CA GLU A 88 4.56 -7.17 -1.66
C GLU A 88 3.89 -6.61 -0.41
N ASN A 89 4.44 -6.90 0.76
CA ASN A 89 3.93 -6.32 1.99
C ASN A 89 4.29 -4.83 2.05
N PRO A 90 3.39 -3.97 2.57
CA PRO A 90 3.74 -2.58 2.86
C PRO A 90 4.84 -2.51 3.92
N ASP A 91 5.61 -1.42 3.89
CA ASP A 91 6.64 -1.15 4.88
C ASP A 91 6.07 -1.17 6.31
N GLY A 92 6.84 -1.74 7.25
CA GLY A 92 6.47 -1.88 8.66
C GLY A 92 7.02 -3.15 9.30
N ALA A 93 6.65 -3.39 10.57
CA ALA A 93 7.04 -4.57 11.33
C ALA A 93 6.29 -5.83 10.86
N ARG A 94 6.60 -6.32 9.66
CA ARG A 94 6.03 -7.53 9.07
C ARG A 94 7.05 -8.67 9.12
N ARG A 95 6.56 -9.89 9.32
CA ARG A 95 7.38 -11.11 9.36
C ARG A 95 8.19 -11.33 8.07
N GLN A 96 7.65 -10.91 6.92
CA GLN A 96 8.33 -10.95 5.62
C GLN A 96 8.16 -9.61 4.92
N ARG A 97 9.25 -8.86 4.73
CA ARG A 97 9.22 -7.52 4.12
C ARG A 97 9.17 -7.55 2.59
N LEU A 98 9.77 -8.59 1.99
CA LEU A 98 9.73 -8.86 0.56
C LEU A 98 8.93 -10.16 0.34
N GLY A 99 7.96 -10.10 -0.55
CA GLY A 99 7.27 -11.24 -1.14
C GLY A 99 8.12 -11.93 -2.19
N GLY A 100 7.66 -13.09 -2.65
CA GLY A 100 8.42 -13.94 -3.57
C GLY A 100 8.81 -13.25 -4.88
N ARG A 101 8.01 -12.30 -5.36
CA ARG A 101 8.28 -11.58 -6.62
C ARG A 101 9.44 -10.59 -6.48
N ALA A 102 9.49 -9.78 -5.42
CA ALA A 102 10.62 -8.89 -5.19
C ALA A 102 11.92 -9.67 -4.96
N VAL A 103 11.86 -10.83 -4.28
CA VAL A 103 13.03 -11.71 -4.11
C VAL A 103 13.51 -12.25 -5.44
N THR A 104 12.63 -12.83 -6.26
CA THR A 104 12.99 -13.34 -7.60
C THR A 104 13.55 -12.24 -8.49
N ARG A 105 12.95 -11.04 -8.48
CA ARG A 105 13.45 -9.90 -9.27
C ARG A 105 14.81 -9.40 -8.78
N ALA A 106 15.09 -9.45 -7.47
CA ALA A 106 16.39 -9.04 -6.94
C ALA A 106 17.51 -10.06 -7.22
N LEU A 107 17.16 -11.33 -7.40
CA LEU A 107 18.14 -12.42 -7.63
C LEU A 107 18.39 -12.72 -9.11
N PHE A 108 17.40 -12.48 -9.98
CA PHE A 108 17.44 -12.89 -11.39
C PHE A 108 17.05 -11.76 -12.38
N GLY A 109 16.91 -10.52 -11.90
CA GLY A 109 16.52 -9.36 -12.69
C GLY A 109 17.62 -8.33 -12.87
#